data_AF-A7EIT7-F1
#
_entry.id   AF-A7EIT7-F1
#
_cell.length_a   1.000
_cell.length_b   1.000
_cell.length_c   1.000
_cell.angle_alpha   90.00
_cell.angle_beta   90.00
_cell.angle_gamma   90.00
#
_symmetry.space_group_name_H-M   'P 1'
#
loop_
_entity.id
_entity.type
_entity.pdbx_description
1 polymer ?
#
loop_
_entity_poly.entity_id
_entity_poly.type
_entity_poly.pdbx_seq_one_letter_code
_entity_poly.pdbx_strand_id
1 'polypeptide(L)'
;MTRVFVYTIALAAFVAATTLTFVSIFTPDWISWDMTTPNGNHVTKTIGLHRGYSSLTGHSSHFPTPEDCAGPDRRFCSMWRSVGFLMSFAAVVELVTLVAYVVVLLGGKQKRETGWKILVFMLVLVGVVQAASMSIVAYLYDHDEQFFPGWRLDKGWIFCTVSWCISIVSAGCIAISAFAFSPEDGYELIPSERYGGLSG
;
A
#
# COMPACT_ATOMS: atom_id res chain seq x y z
N MET A 1 -1.55 -4.63 -28.38
CA MET A 1 -0.46 -3.62 -28.36
C MET A 1 -0.69 -2.52 -27.31
N THR A 2 -1.79 -1.76 -27.37
CA THR A 2 -2.09 -0.67 -26.40
C THR A 2 -2.27 -1.15 -24.96
N ARG A 3 -2.95 -2.28 -24.73
CA ARG A 3 -3.13 -2.87 -23.39
C ARG A 3 -1.80 -3.24 -22.70
N VAL A 4 -0.83 -3.73 -23.47
CA VAL A 4 0.51 -4.06 -22.96
C VAL A 4 1.20 -2.80 -22.42
N PHE A 5 1.14 -1.69 -23.17
CA PHE A 5 1.74 -0.42 -22.74
C PHE A 5 1.14 0.09 -21.43
N VAL A 6 -0.20 0.05 -21.30
CA VAL A 6 -0.89 0.44 -20.05
C VAL A 6 -0.44 -0.44 -18.89
N TYR A 7 -0.36 -1.75 -19.07
CA TYR A 7 0.02 -2.67 -17.99
C TYR A 7 1.48 -2.51 -17.60
N THR A 8 2.38 -2.23 -18.56
CA THR A 8 3.79 -1.97 -18.29
C THR A 8 3.99 -0.67 -17.51
N ILE A 9 3.28 0.40 -17.86
CA ILE A 9 3.31 1.67 -17.10
C ILE A 9 2.74 1.46 -15.69
N ALA A 10 1.58 0.80 -15.59
CA ALA A 10 0.96 0.50 -14.31
C ALA A 10 1.87 -0.36 -13.42
N LEU A 11 2.57 -1.35 -14.00
CA LEU A 11 3.57 -2.15 -13.30
C LEU A 11 4.73 -1.28 -12.79
N ALA A 12 5.30 -0.40 -13.63
CA ALA A 12 6.40 0.47 -13.22
C ALA A 12 5.98 1.42 -12.07
N ALA A 13 4.79 2.01 -12.18
CA ALA A 13 4.21 2.84 -11.13
C ALA A 13 3.95 2.03 -9.84
N PHE A 14 3.45 0.80 -9.97
CA PHE A 14 3.18 -0.07 -8.84
C PHE A 14 4.46 -0.56 -8.14
N VAL A 15 5.55 -0.81 -8.88
CA VAL A 15 6.88 -1.10 -8.28
C VAL A 15 7.37 0.09 -7.44
N ALA A 16 7.18 1.32 -7.95
CA ALA A 16 7.49 2.52 -7.18
C ALA A 16 6.61 2.62 -5.91
N ALA A 17 5.30 2.35 -6.03
CA ALA A 17 4.38 2.31 -4.89
C ALA A 17 4.81 1.28 -3.84
N THR A 18 5.11 0.04 -4.24
CA THR A 18 5.61 -1.00 -3.34
C THR A 18 6.89 -0.56 -2.62
N THR A 19 7.81 0.10 -3.34
CA THR A 19 9.03 0.64 -2.71
C THR A 19 8.70 1.70 -1.66
N LEU A 20 7.77 2.61 -1.95
CA LEU A 20 7.29 3.61 -0.99
C LEU A 20 6.64 2.95 0.24
N THR A 21 5.89 1.86 0.05
CA THR A 21 5.29 1.09 1.15
C THR A 21 6.37 0.50 2.06
N PHE A 22 7.40 -0.13 1.49
CA PHE A 22 8.50 -0.67 2.29
C PHE A 22 9.28 0.44 3.01
N VAL A 23 9.58 1.55 2.32
CA VAL A 23 10.24 2.72 2.93
C VAL A 23 9.41 3.26 4.08
N SER A 24 8.09 3.36 3.90
CA SER A 24 7.15 3.76 4.94
C SER A 24 7.18 2.80 6.14
N ILE A 25 7.19 1.47 5.94
CA ILE A 25 7.24 0.50 7.03
C ILE A 25 8.56 0.56 7.82
N PHE A 26 9.69 0.71 7.14
CA PHE A 26 11.01 0.64 7.76
C PHE A 26 11.50 1.97 8.34
N THR A 27 11.05 3.10 7.82
CA THR A 27 11.50 4.41 8.30
C THR A 27 10.69 4.82 9.53
N PRO A 28 11.35 5.18 10.66
CA PRO A 28 10.65 5.52 11.89
C PRO A 28 10.16 6.97 11.92
N ASP A 29 9.50 7.42 10.84
CA ASP A 29 9.08 8.82 10.64
C ASP A 29 7.65 8.94 10.10
N TRP A 30 6.71 8.23 10.74
CA TRP A 30 5.28 8.42 10.49
C TRP A 30 4.76 9.67 11.18
N ILE A 31 5.22 9.89 12.41
CA ILE A 31 4.92 11.10 13.19
C ILE A 31 6.22 11.60 13.80
N SER A 32 6.50 12.89 13.67
CA SER A 32 7.67 13.52 14.25
C SER A 32 7.32 14.72 15.11
N TRP A 33 8.19 14.98 16.07
CA TRP A 33 8.14 16.11 16.96
C TRP A 33 9.52 16.74 17.02
N ASP A 34 9.58 18.02 16.69
CA ASP A 34 10.78 18.83 16.70
C ASP A 34 10.57 20.08 17.55
N MET A 35 11.49 20.33 18.49
CA MET A 35 11.46 21.53 19.32
C MET A 35 12.86 22.07 19.56
N THR A 36 13.01 23.40 19.44
CA THR A 36 14.23 24.10 19.82
C THR A 36 14.10 24.52 21.28
N THR A 37 14.98 24.00 22.14
CA THR A 37 15.02 24.39 23.56
C THR A 37 15.48 25.85 23.69
N PRO A 38 15.15 26.55 24.79
CA PRO A 38 15.62 27.92 25.05
C PRO A 38 17.15 28.08 25.01
N ASN A 39 17.88 26.98 25.24
CA ASN A 39 19.34 26.92 25.19
C ASN A 39 19.91 26.74 23.77
N GLY A 40 19.05 26.72 22.74
CA GLY A 40 19.45 26.55 21.33
C GLY A 40 19.64 25.10 20.88
N ASN A 41 19.43 24.10 21.75
CA ASN A 41 19.55 22.69 21.37
C ASN A 41 18.27 22.19 20.69
N HIS A 42 18.41 21.48 19.58
CA HIS A 42 17.30 20.84 18.87
C HIS A 42 17.02 19.45 19.43
N VAL A 43 15.79 19.26 19.91
CA VAL A 43 15.29 17.97 20.36
C VAL A 43 14.34 17.43 19.30
N THR A 44 14.61 16.21 18.84
CA THR A 44 13.80 15.52 17.84
C THR A 44 13.36 14.17 18.37
N LYS A 45 12.07 13.86 18.20
CA LYS A 45 11.49 12.56 18.50
C LYS A 45 10.71 12.10 17.27
N THR A 46 10.98 10.90 16.80
CA THR A 46 10.30 10.32 15.63
C THR A 46 9.70 8.98 16.01
N ILE A 47 8.50 8.73 15.50
CA ILE A 47 7.73 7.51 15.76
C ILE A 47 7.41 6.87 14.41
N GLY A 48 7.82 5.61 14.26
CA GLY A 48 7.39 4.72 13.18
C GLY A 48 6.38 3.69 13.66
N LEU A 49 6.08 2.73 12.79
CA LEU A 49 5.15 1.63 13.08
C LEU A 49 5.62 0.72 14.21
N HIS A 50 6.90 0.34 14.17
CA HIS A 50 7.46 -0.67 15.07
C HIS A 50 8.59 -0.14 15.96
N ARG A 51 9.16 1.02 15.60
CA ARG A 51 10.30 1.63 16.30
C ARG A 51 10.11 3.13 16.43
N GLY A 52 10.60 3.67 17.52
CA GLY A 52 10.77 5.10 17.72
C GLY A 52 12.24 5.46 17.87
N TYR A 53 12.53 6.75 17.78
CA TYR A 53 13.83 7.33 18.06
C TYR A 53 13.66 8.66 18.81
N SER A 54 14.56 8.94 19.76
CA SER A 54 14.58 10.19 20.52
C SER A 54 16.01 10.70 20.62
N SER A 55 16.24 11.96 20.25
CA SER A 55 17.56 12.59 20.35
C SER A 55 17.99 12.84 21.80
N LEU A 56 17.05 12.88 22.74
CA LEU A 56 17.34 13.05 24.18
C LEU A 56 18.04 11.84 24.79
N THR A 57 17.58 10.64 24.43
CA THR A 57 18.13 9.38 24.93
C THR A 57 19.18 8.79 24.00
N GLY A 58 19.22 9.24 22.73
CA GLY A 58 20.13 8.72 21.71
C GLY A 58 19.88 7.26 21.34
N HIS A 59 18.71 6.71 21.68
CA HIS A 59 18.40 5.28 21.52
C HIS A 59 17.13 5.05 20.70
N SER A 60 17.15 4.01 19.86
CA SER A 60 15.96 3.53 19.15
C SER A 60 15.31 2.39 19.93
N SER A 61 14.10 2.63 20.43
CA SER A 61 13.31 1.65 21.17
C SER A 61 12.19 1.08 20.31
N HIS A 62 11.69 -0.10 20.70
CA HIS A 62 10.46 -0.65 20.14
C HIS A 62 9.28 0.24 20.52
N PHE A 63 8.38 0.49 19.57
CA PHE A 63 7.18 1.29 19.78
C PHE A 63 5.95 0.49 19.32
N PRO A 64 4.81 0.53 20.04
CA PRO A 64 4.59 1.20 21.33
C PRO A 64 5.29 0.47 22.50
N THR A 65 5.76 1.22 23.50
CA THR A 65 6.28 0.67 24.77
C THR A 65 5.13 0.33 25.74
N PRO A 66 5.37 -0.49 26.79
CA PRO A 66 4.35 -0.75 27.81
C PRO A 66 3.85 0.53 28.50
N GLU A 67 4.72 1.54 28.63
CA GLU A 67 4.42 2.84 29.21
C GLU A 67 3.50 3.67 28.31
N ASP A 68 3.74 3.69 26.99
CA ASP A 68 2.83 4.29 25.99
C ASP A 68 1.45 3.59 26.01
N CYS A 69 1.40 2.34 26.46
CA CYS A 69 0.18 1.55 26.56
C CYS A 69 -0.47 1.56 27.96
N ALA A 70 0.07 2.31 28.93
CA ALA A 70 -0.38 2.31 30.32
C ALA A 70 -1.65 3.15 30.58
N GLY A 71 -2.20 3.79 29.57
CA GLY A 71 -3.44 4.57 29.66
C GLY A 71 -4.69 3.72 29.94
N PRO A 72 -5.76 4.35 30.47
CA PRO A 72 -6.96 3.65 30.97
C PRO A 72 -7.63 2.73 29.94
N ASP A 73 -7.54 3.04 28.64
CA ASP A 73 -8.33 2.35 27.62
C ASP A 73 -7.57 1.39 26.69
N ARG A 74 -6.24 1.21 26.82
CA ARG A 74 -5.38 0.39 25.90
C ARG A 74 -5.62 0.61 24.39
N ARG A 75 -6.43 1.61 24.02
CA ARG A 75 -7.03 1.81 22.71
C ARG A 75 -5.99 2.24 21.71
N PHE A 76 -5.14 3.19 22.10
CA PHE A 76 -3.96 3.61 21.37
C PHE A 76 -3.11 2.40 20.95
N CYS A 77 -2.72 1.59 21.93
CA CYS A 77 -1.84 0.44 21.75
C CYS A 77 -2.43 -0.60 20.78
N SER A 78 -3.74 -0.87 20.89
CA SER A 78 -4.47 -1.79 20.01
C SER A 78 -4.57 -1.25 18.58
N MET A 79 -4.95 0.02 18.43
CA MET A 79 -5.08 0.67 17.12
C MET A 79 -3.73 0.79 16.42
N TRP A 80 -2.68 1.21 17.13
CA TRP A 80 -1.34 1.34 16.57
C TRP A 80 -0.75 -0.01 16.12
N ARG A 81 -0.93 -1.07 16.93
CA ARG A 81 -0.50 -2.41 16.51
C ARG A 81 -1.30 -2.93 15.31
N SER A 82 -2.58 -2.56 15.21
CA SER A 82 -3.40 -2.89 14.04
C SER A 82 -2.88 -2.23 12.77
N VAL A 83 -2.41 -0.97 12.84
CA VAL A 83 -1.74 -0.30 11.72
C VAL A 83 -0.50 -1.08 11.26
N GLY A 84 0.35 -1.50 12.20
CA GLY A 84 1.52 -2.33 11.89
C GLY A 84 1.16 -3.64 11.17
N PHE A 85 0.09 -4.30 11.62
CA PHE A 85 -0.43 -5.51 10.98
C PHE A 85 -0.99 -5.23 9.57
N LEU A 86 -1.82 -4.19 9.42
CA LEU A 86 -2.43 -3.83 8.14
C LEU A 86 -1.36 -3.45 7.10
N MET A 87 -0.35 -2.68 7.48
CA MET A 87 0.76 -2.34 6.57
C MET A 87 1.60 -3.56 6.18
N SER A 88 1.84 -4.49 7.12
CA SER A 88 2.52 -5.76 6.81
C SER A 88 1.70 -6.63 5.85
N PHE A 89 0.38 -6.70 6.07
CA PHE A 89 -0.54 -7.39 5.18
C PHE A 89 -0.56 -6.75 3.79
N ALA A 90 -0.61 -5.42 3.71
CA ALA A 90 -0.53 -4.69 2.44
C ALA A 90 0.76 -5.02 1.67
N ALA A 91 1.91 -5.02 2.34
CA ALA A 91 3.18 -5.38 1.71
C ALA A 91 3.17 -6.80 1.12
N VAL A 92 2.57 -7.77 1.81
CA VAL A 92 2.41 -9.13 1.27
C VAL A 92 1.50 -9.13 0.03
N VAL A 93 0.35 -8.44 0.09
CA VAL A 93 -0.56 -8.35 -1.06
C VAL A 93 0.11 -7.63 -2.24
N GLU A 94 0.93 -6.61 -2.00
CA GLU A 94 1.71 -5.93 -3.05
C GLU A 94 2.67 -6.88 -3.76
N LEU A 95 3.42 -7.70 -3.02
CA LEU A 95 4.32 -8.70 -3.61
C LEU A 95 3.56 -9.73 -4.44
N VAL A 96 2.41 -10.21 -3.95
CA VAL A 96 1.53 -11.11 -4.73
C VAL A 96 0.99 -10.42 -5.98
N THR A 97 0.68 -9.13 -5.90
CA THR A 97 0.19 -8.33 -7.02
C THR A 97 1.28 -8.14 -8.08
N LEU A 98 2.54 -7.95 -7.69
CA LEU A 98 3.68 -7.91 -8.61
C LEU A 98 3.82 -9.22 -9.38
N VAL A 99 3.69 -10.37 -8.70
CA VAL A 99 3.67 -11.68 -9.36
C VAL A 99 2.49 -11.78 -10.33
N ALA A 100 1.31 -11.31 -9.94
CA ALA A 100 0.13 -11.28 -10.81
C ALA A 100 0.38 -10.44 -12.08
N TYR A 101 1.02 -9.28 -11.98
CA TYR A 101 1.41 -8.48 -13.15
C TYR A 101 2.33 -9.25 -14.09
N VAL A 102 3.36 -9.92 -13.55
CA VAL A 102 4.30 -10.72 -14.36
C VAL A 102 3.56 -11.85 -15.08
N VAL A 103 2.69 -12.57 -14.37
CA VAL A 103 1.89 -13.66 -14.96
C VAL A 103 0.94 -13.15 -16.05
N VAL A 104 0.30 -12.00 -15.84
CA VAL A 104 -0.62 -11.41 -16.83
C VAL A 104 0.14 -10.94 -18.07
N LEU A 105 1.29 -10.30 -17.91
CA LEU A 105 2.10 -9.81 -19.03
C LEU A 105 2.72 -10.95 -19.85
N LEU A 106 3.28 -11.96 -19.18
CA LEU A 106 3.97 -13.09 -19.81
C LEU A 106 3.03 -14.22 -20.27
N GLY A 107 1.84 -14.36 -19.66
CA GLY A 107 0.91 -15.47 -19.87
C GLY A 107 0.13 -15.49 -21.20
N GLY A 108 0.59 -14.75 -22.20
CA GLY A 108 -0.05 -14.65 -23.51
C GLY A 108 -1.30 -13.78 -23.55
N LYS A 109 -1.93 -13.67 -24.73
CA LYS A 109 -3.06 -12.74 -24.97
C LYS A 109 -4.27 -13.04 -24.07
N GLN A 110 -4.64 -14.31 -23.87
CA GLN A 110 -5.80 -14.71 -23.06
C GLN A 110 -5.70 -14.23 -21.60
N LYS A 111 -4.51 -14.34 -20.99
CA LYS A 111 -4.26 -13.85 -19.63
C LYS A 111 -4.28 -12.32 -19.56
N ARG A 112 -3.83 -11.61 -20.60
CA ARG A 112 -3.95 -10.15 -20.68
C ARG A 112 -5.39 -9.66 -20.81
N GLU A 113 -6.23 -10.39 -21.53
CA GLU A 113 -7.63 -9.99 -21.71
C GLU A 113 -8.52 -10.25 -20.50
N THR A 114 -8.23 -11.31 -19.73
CA THR A 114 -9.05 -11.69 -18.57
C THR A 114 -8.42 -11.24 -17.23
N GLY A 115 -7.10 -11.03 -17.21
CA GLY A 115 -6.32 -10.76 -16.00
C GLY A 115 -6.55 -9.40 -15.35
N TRP A 116 -7.17 -8.45 -16.05
CA TRP A 116 -7.44 -7.13 -15.48
C TRP A 116 -8.31 -7.19 -14.23
N LYS A 117 -9.26 -8.13 -14.14
CA LYS A 117 -10.16 -8.25 -12.98
C LYS A 117 -9.40 -8.57 -11.70
N ILE A 118 -8.48 -9.53 -11.77
CA ILE A 118 -7.66 -9.91 -10.62
C ILE A 118 -6.68 -8.78 -10.25
N LEU A 119 -6.08 -8.09 -11.24
CA LEU A 119 -5.21 -6.95 -10.99
C LEU A 119 -5.96 -5.80 -10.31
N VAL A 120 -7.13 -5.41 -10.84
CA VAL A 120 -7.96 -4.35 -10.26
C VAL A 120 -8.39 -4.70 -8.84
N PHE A 121 -8.85 -5.93 -8.60
CA PHE A 121 -9.22 -6.39 -7.26
C PHE A 121 -8.05 -6.28 -6.28
N MET A 122 -6.87 -6.77 -6.66
CA MET A 122 -5.69 -6.76 -5.79
C MET A 122 -5.18 -5.33 -5.53
N LEU A 123 -5.15 -4.47 -6.55
CA LEU A 123 -4.76 -3.06 -6.42
C LEU A 123 -5.72 -2.28 -5.51
N VAL A 124 -7.02 -2.51 -5.63
CA VAL A 124 -8.03 -1.92 -4.74
C VAL A 124 -7.86 -2.44 -3.32
N LEU A 125 -7.61 -3.74 -3.14
CA LEU A 125 -7.36 -4.32 -1.83
C LEU A 125 -6.14 -3.67 -1.14
N VAL A 126 -5.01 -3.53 -1.85
CA VAL A 126 -3.83 -2.81 -1.36
C VAL A 126 -4.21 -1.38 -0.96
N GLY A 127 -4.88 -0.67 -1.85
CA GLY A 127 -5.25 0.72 -1.64
C GLY A 127 -6.15 0.92 -0.41
N VAL A 128 -7.15 0.06 -0.23
CA VAL A 128 -8.08 0.12 0.91
C VAL A 128 -7.36 -0.20 2.23
N VAL A 129 -6.51 -1.22 2.26
CA VAL A 129 -5.77 -1.60 3.48
C VAL A 129 -4.79 -0.51 3.90
N GLN A 130 -4.08 0.10 2.96
CA GLN A 130 -3.17 1.21 3.23
C GLN A 130 -3.93 2.48 3.64
N ALA A 131 -5.03 2.80 2.95
CA ALA A 131 -5.88 3.93 3.32
C ALA A 131 -6.47 3.77 4.73
N ALA A 132 -6.86 2.54 5.12
CA ALA A 132 -7.30 2.24 6.49
C ALA A 132 -6.18 2.41 7.51
N SER A 133 -4.96 1.96 7.17
CA SER A 133 -3.78 2.14 8.04
C SER A 133 -3.47 3.63 8.25
N MET A 134 -3.45 4.39 7.16
CA MET A 134 -3.24 5.84 7.14
C MET A 134 -4.31 6.59 7.94
N SER A 135 -5.59 6.21 7.79
CA SER A 135 -6.69 6.87 8.48
C SER A 135 -6.71 6.59 9.98
N ILE A 136 -6.32 5.38 10.42
CA ILE A 136 -6.18 5.08 11.85
C ILE A 136 -5.08 5.95 12.47
N VAL A 137 -3.93 6.12 11.80
CA VAL A 137 -2.85 6.99 12.31
C VAL A 137 -3.29 8.44 12.37
N ALA A 138 -3.97 8.94 11.33
CA ALA A 138 -4.52 10.30 11.33
C ALA A 138 -5.56 10.50 12.45
N TYR A 139 -6.43 9.51 12.67
CA TYR A 139 -7.41 9.54 13.75
C TYR A 139 -6.73 9.62 15.13
N LEU A 140 -5.72 8.77 15.37
CA LEU A 140 -4.96 8.81 16.62
C LEU A 140 -4.23 10.14 16.80
N TYR A 141 -3.61 10.66 15.74
CA TYR A 141 -2.92 11.95 15.75
C TYR A 141 -3.84 13.10 16.20
N ASP A 142 -5.11 13.12 15.75
CA ASP A 142 -6.05 14.19 16.08
C ASP A 142 -6.78 14.01 17.42
N HIS A 143 -6.94 12.77 17.91
CA HIS A 143 -7.82 12.46 19.04
C HIS A 143 -7.10 11.91 20.28
N ASP A 144 -5.84 11.47 20.17
CA ASP A 144 -5.11 10.89 21.29
C ASP A 144 -4.27 11.96 22.01
N GLU A 145 -4.43 12.04 23.34
CA GLU A 145 -3.72 13.02 24.19
C GLU A 145 -2.20 12.83 24.17
N GLN A 146 -1.70 11.66 23.74
CA GLN A 146 -0.27 11.40 23.55
C GLN A 146 0.35 12.37 22.52
N PHE A 147 -0.44 12.84 21.55
CA PHE A 147 0.01 13.80 20.52
C PHE A 147 -0.41 15.22 20.88
N PHE A 148 0.35 15.84 21.78
CA PHE A 148 0.17 17.25 22.15
C PHE A 148 0.57 18.22 21.01
N PRO A 149 0.20 19.52 21.09
CA PRO A 149 0.56 20.49 20.05
C PRO A 149 2.06 20.52 19.76
N GLY A 150 2.43 20.33 18.49
CA GLY A 150 3.81 20.33 18.01
C GLY A 150 4.22 19.05 17.27
N TRP A 151 3.49 17.94 17.45
CA TRP A 151 3.65 16.76 16.59
C TRP A 151 3.20 17.06 15.16
N ARG A 152 3.74 16.32 14.19
CA ARG A 152 3.39 16.43 12.77
C ARG A 152 3.40 15.06 12.10
N LEU A 153 2.52 14.87 11.14
CA LEU A 153 2.59 13.74 10.21
C LEU A 153 3.80 13.91 9.29
N ASP A 154 4.66 12.90 9.21
CA ASP A 154 5.95 12.97 8.54
C ASP A 154 6.03 11.98 7.36
N LYS A 155 7.19 11.87 6.71
CA LYS A 155 7.41 11.24 5.41
C LYS A 155 6.84 9.82 5.32
N GLY A 156 6.95 8.99 6.37
CA GLY A 156 6.40 7.64 6.38
C GLY A 156 4.89 7.61 6.09
N TRP A 157 4.13 8.54 6.67
CA TRP A 157 2.69 8.70 6.43
C TRP A 157 2.41 9.20 5.00
N ILE A 158 3.24 10.12 4.50
CA ILE A 158 3.13 10.66 3.13
C ILE A 158 3.43 9.56 2.09
N PHE A 159 4.48 8.77 2.29
CA PHE A 159 4.84 7.67 1.38
C PHE A 159 3.75 6.61 1.31
N CYS A 160 3.14 6.25 2.45
CA CYS A 160 1.95 5.39 2.48
C CYS A 160 0.79 6.02 1.68
N THR A 161 0.56 7.32 1.86
CA THR A 161 -0.50 8.06 1.15
C THR A 161 -0.31 8.04 -0.36
N VAL A 162 0.90 8.32 -0.82
CA VAL A 162 1.25 8.30 -2.25
C VAL A 162 1.13 6.88 -2.81
N SER A 163 1.57 5.87 -2.07
CA SER A 163 1.51 4.47 -2.50
C SER A 163 0.08 3.99 -2.78
N TRP A 164 -0.85 4.22 -1.84
CA TRP A 164 -2.24 3.77 -2.03
C TRP A 164 -2.92 4.55 -3.15
N CYS A 165 -2.61 5.85 -3.30
CA CYS A 165 -3.11 6.66 -4.42
C CYS A 165 -2.67 6.07 -5.77
N ILE A 166 -1.38 5.74 -5.92
CA ILE A 166 -0.85 5.12 -7.15
C ILE A 166 -1.56 3.79 -7.42
N SER A 167 -1.79 2.98 -6.38
CA SER A 167 -2.49 1.69 -6.52
C SER A 167 -3.91 1.85 -7.03
N ILE A 168 -4.70 2.77 -6.44
CA ILE A 168 -6.08 3.05 -6.86
C ILE A 168 -6.16 3.66 -8.26
N VAL A 169 -5.28 4.61 -8.59
CA VAL A 169 -5.21 5.20 -9.93
C VAL A 169 -4.85 4.13 -10.97
N SER A 170 -3.87 3.27 -10.66
CA SER A 170 -3.49 2.15 -11.53
C SER A 170 -4.65 1.18 -11.76
N ALA A 171 -5.44 0.89 -10.72
CA ALA A 171 -6.65 0.08 -10.83
C ALA A 171 -7.66 0.71 -11.78
N GLY A 172 -7.89 2.03 -11.65
CA GLY A 172 -8.76 2.79 -12.54
C GLY A 172 -8.28 2.75 -14.00
N CYS A 173 -6.99 3.01 -14.24
CA CYS A 173 -6.40 2.96 -15.59
C CYS A 173 -6.53 1.58 -16.22
N ILE A 174 -6.26 0.51 -15.47
CA ILE A 174 -6.38 -0.88 -15.97
C ILE A 174 -7.84 -1.21 -16.27
N ALA A 175 -8.77 -0.86 -15.37
CA ALA A 175 -10.21 -1.08 -15.59
C ALA A 175 -10.70 -0.35 -16.84
N ILE A 176 -10.39 0.95 -16.97
CA ILE A 176 -10.77 1.75 -18.15
C ILE A 176 -10.17 1.16 -19.43
N SER A 177 -8.91 0.72 -19.40
CA SER A 177 -8.27 0.11 -20.58
C SER A 177 -8.95 -1.18 -21.04
N ALA A 178 -9.58 -1.91 -20.12
CA ALA A 178 -10.29 -3.15 -20.46
C ALA A 178 -11.59 -2.89 -21.22
N PHE A 179 -12.24 -1.73 -21.00
CA PHE A 179 -13.47 -1.33 -21.70
C PHE A 179 -13.20 -0.45 -22.92
N ALA A 180 -12.14 0.36 -22.89
CA ALA A 180 -11.85 1.33 -23.95
C ALA A 180 -11.16 0.71 -25.18
N PHE A 181 -10.41 -0.39 -25.01
CA PHE A 181 -9.69 -1.03 -26.11
C PHE A 181 -10.36 -2.34 -26.52
N SER A 182 -10.46 -2.58 -27.82
CA SER A 182 -10.91 -3.87 -28.37
C SER A 182 -10.00 -5.03 -27.89
N PRO A 183 -10.52 -6.28 -27.88
CA PRO A 183 -9.70 -7.48 -27.67
C PRO A 183 -8.49 -7.50 -28.62
N GLU A 184 -7.38 -8.13 -28.20
CA GLU A 184 -6.21 -8.27 -29.08
C GLU A 184 -6.55 -9.23 -30.22
N ASP A 185 -6.74 -8.71 -31.45
CA ASP A 185 -7.06 -9.52 -32.64
C ASP A 185 -6.15 -10.76 -32.75
N GLY A 186 -6.77 -11.93 -32.96
CA GLY A 186 -6.06 -13.19 -33.24
C GLY A 186 -6.41 -14.39 -32.37
N TYR A 187 -7.51 -14.35 -31.60
CA TYR A 187 -8.18 -15.59 -31.18
C TYR A 187 -9.44 -15.77 -32.01
N GLU A 188 -9.36 -16.59 -33.05
CA GLU A 188 -10.57 -17.19 -33.60
C GLU A 188 -11.08 -18.20 -32.56
N LEU A 189 -12.34 -18.06 -32.15
CA LEU A 189 -13.00 -19.08 -31.34
C LEU A 189 -12.99 -20.38 -32.15
N ILE A 190 -12.36 -21.44 -31.63
CA ILE A 190 -12.43 -22.76 -32.28
C ILE A 190 -13.91 -23.15 -32.34
N PRO A 191 -14.48 -23.37 -33.53
CA PRO A 191 -15.88 -23.76 -33.66
C PRO A 191 -16.13 -25.03 -32.84
N SER A 192 -17.16 -25.04 -32.01
CA SER A 192 -17.53 -26.20 -31.18
C SER A 192 -18.13 -27.38 -31.99
N GLU A 193 -18.02 -27.38 -33.31
CA GLU A 193 -18.61 -28.39 -34.19
C GLU A 193 -17.57 -29.39 -34.70
N ARG A 194 -17.24 -30.37 -33.85
CA ARG A 194 -16.80 -31.70 -34.33
C ARG A 194 -17.08 -32.83 -33.34
N TYR A 195 -18.30 -32.89 -32.80
CA TYR A 195 -19.01 -34.16 -32.65
C TYR A 195 -19.85 -34.28 -33.94
N GLY A 196 -19.30 -34.73 -35.07
CA GLY A 196 -19.32 -36.16 -35.41
C GLY A 196 -20.71 -36.73 -35.11
N GLY A 197 -21.71 -36.68 -35.99
CA GLY A 197 -21.62 -36.96 -37.42
C GLY A 197 -21.18 -38.41 -37.60
N LEU A 198 -22.14 -39.30 -37.91
CA LEU A 198 -22.11 -40.79 -38.01
C LEU A 198 -22.57 -41.45 -36.70
N SER A 199 -23.63 -42.25 -36.62
CA SER A 199 -24.27 -43.22 -37.53
C SER A 199 -25.79 -43.01 -37.56
N GLY A 200 -26.51 -43.20 -38.68
CA GLY A 200 -26.65 -44.48 -39.39
C GLY A 200 -27.84 -45.22 -38.81
#